data_AF-A0A969KHX6-F1
#
_entry.id   AF-A0A969KHX6-F1
#
_cell.length_a   1.000
_cell.length_b   1.000
_cell.length_c   1.000
_cell.angle_alpha   90.00
_cell.angle_beta   90.00
_cell.angle_gamma   90.00
#
_symmetry.space_group_name_H-M   'P 1'
#
loop_
_entity.id
_entity.type
_entity.pdbx_description
1 polymer ?
#
loop_
_entity_poly.entity_id
_entity_poly.type
_entity_poly.pdbx_seq_one_letter_code
_entity_poly.pdbx_strand_id
1 'polypeptide(L)'
;MIILLYIIGVWWYPKTVNYDPLLADNDPLRTSLNLGLYGFTFFACLTNWQNCLQLIKKDKILVSLVLLVLLSLLWSVHIPSTVDYMKGLVRITALAVYLASRFTIRQQLILVRASLLIAALLSLLMCIVFPDQGIQISWGNLDGWRGVFFHKNILGRSMAFGSGVWLLGAINNRNSGAIGGCPGPLFYYALPY
;
A
#
# COMPACT_ATOMS: atom_id res chain seq x y z
N MET A 1 -9.14 -1.82 10.32
CA MET A 1 -9.23 -0.44 10.84
C MET A 1 -8.59 0.58 9.91
N ILE A 2 -7.29 0.49 9.58
CA ILE A 2 -6.59 1.44 8.69
C ILE A 2 -7.18 1.48 7.26
N ILE A 3 -7.58 0.32 6.72
CA ILE A 3 -8.20 0.23 5.37
C ILE A 3 -9.60 0.85 5.37
N LEU A 4 -10.38 0.66 6.45
CA LEU A 4 -11.71 1.28 6.60
C LEU A 4 -11.61 2.81 6.71
N LEU A 5 -10.59 3.32 7.39
CA LEU A 5 -10.30 4.75 7.47
C LEU A 5 -9.81 5.34 6.13
N TYR A 6 -9.05 4.58 5.34
CA TYR A 6 -8.69 4.94 3.97
C TYR A 6 -9.93 5.02 3.06
N ILE A 7 -10.86 4.05 3.19
CA ILE A 7 -12.14 4.05 2.46
C ILE A 7 -13.01 5.25 2.84
N ILE A 8 -13.12 5.58 4.13
CA ILE A 8 -13.85 6.78 4.61
C ILE A 8 -13.18 8.06 4.08
N GLY A 9 -11.84 8.06 3.93
CA GLY A 9 -11.14 9.19 3.37
C GLY A 9 -11.34 9.39 1.87
N VAL A 10 -11.46 8.30 1.12
CA VAL A 10 -11.89 8.33 -0.29
C VAL A 10 -13.35 8.76 -0.40
N TRP A 11 -14.19 8.41 0.58
CA TRP A 11 -15.62 8.73 0.62
C TRP A 11 -15.93 10.24 0.79
N TRP A 12 -15.08 10.97 1.53
CA TRP A 12 -15.27 12.41 1.78
C TRP A 12 -14.63 13.34 0.73
N TYR A 13 -13.84 12.83 -0.23
CA TYR A 13 -13.11 13.69 -1.17
C TYR A 13 -14.06 14.25 -2.26
N PRO A 14 -14.35 15.57 -2.28
CA PRO A 14 -15.31 16.14 -3.23
C PRO A 14 -14.78 16.10 -4.68
N LYS A 15 -15.69 15.77 -5.59
CA LYS A 15 -15.42 15.21 -6.93
C LYS A 15 -14.98 16.21 -8.03
N THR A 16 -14.76 17.50 -7.78
CA THR A 16 -14.67 18.49 -8.88
C THR A 16 -13.75 19.70 -8.64
N VAL A 17 -12.75 19.63 -7.76
CA VAL A 17 -11.85 20.77 -7.55
C VAL A 17 -10.65 20.63 -8.49
N ASN A 18 -10.46 21.64 -9.36
CA ASN A 18 -9.21 21.83 -10.09
C ASN A 18 -8.05 21.66 -9.11
N TYR A 19 -7.12 20.74 -9.39
CA TYR A 19 -5.95 20.50 -8.55
C TYR A 19 -5.08 21.75 -8.54
N ASP A 20 -5.37 22.71 -7.67
CA ASP A 20 -4.45 23.74 -7.25
C ASP A 20 -3.66 23.17 -6.06
N PRO A 21 -2.41 22.71 -6.25
CA PRO A 21 -1.60 22.12 -5.18
C PRO A 21 -1.36 23.08 -4.00
N LEU A 22 -1.65 24.37 -4.17
CA LEU A 22 -1.56 25.41 -3.14
C LEU A 22 -2.78 25.48 -2.21
N LEU A 23 -3.94 24.95 -2.62
CA LEU A 23 -5.19 24.96 -1.83
C LEU A 23 -5.55 23.58 -1.25
N ALA A 24 -4.87 22.52 -1.72
CA ALA A 24 -5.10 21.13 -1.31
C ALA A 24 -4.57 20.77 0.09
N ASP A 25 -4.00 21.72 0.84
CA ASP A 25 -3.33 21.47 2.13
C ASP A 25 -4.30 21.51 3.35
N ASN A 26 -5.58 21.83 3.14
CA ASN A 26 -6.56 22.05 4.21
C ASN A 26 -7.64 20.96 4.35
N ASP A 27 -7.42 19.74 3.86
CA ASP A 27 -8.36 18.63 4.09
C ASP A 27 -8.09 17.99 5.47
N PRO A 28 -8.88 18.28 6.52
CA PRO A 28 -8.58 17.82 7.89
C PRO A 28 -8.53 16.29 7.97
N LEU A 29 -9.40 15.61 7.21
CA LEU A 29 -9.45 14.16 7.17
C LEU A 29 -8.18 13.55 6.54
N ARG A 30 -7.67 14.11 5.45
CA ARG A 30 -6.45 13.60 4.79
C ARG A 30 -5.25 13.75 5.71
N THR A 31 -5.20 14.86 6.45
CA THR A 31 -4.18 15.14 7.46
C THR A 31 -4.27 14.18 8.63
N SER A 32 -5.46 13.93 9.19
CA SER A 32 -5.66 12.96 10.29
C SER A 32 -5.26 11.54 9.89
N LEU A 33 -5.62 11.09 8.68
CA LEU A 33 -5.23 9.77 8.18
C LEU A 33 -3.71 9.65 8.01
N ASN A 34 -3.08 10.66 7.42
CA ASN A 34 -1.63 10.69 7.28
C ASN A 34 -0.95 10.65 8.65
N LEU A 35 -1.41 11.44 9.61
CA LEU A 35 -0.87 11.47 10.97
C LEU A 35 -1.00 10.10 11.65
N GLY A 36 -2.15 9.45 11.53
CA GLY A 36 -2.36 8.09 12.06
C GLY A 36 -1.40 7.07 11.43
N LEU A 37 -1.19 7.14 10.12
CA LEU A 37 -0.23 6.28 9.42
C LEU A 37 1.22 6.57 9.85
N TYR A 38 1.60 7.83 10.04
CA TYR A 38 2.92 8.19 10.55
C TYR A 38 3.13 7.68 11.96
N GLY A 39 2.16 7.88 12.85
CA GLY A 39 2.19 7.36 14.21
C GLY A 39 2.36 5.85 14.20
N PHE A 40 1.52 5.13 13.45
CA PHE A 40 1.60 3.67 13.34
C PHE A 40 2.97 3.20 12.85
N THR A 41 3.49 3.76 11.76
CA THR A 41 4.81 3.37 11.23
C THR A 41 5.93 3.71 12.21
N PHE A 42 5.85 4.85 12.89
CA PHE A 42 6.82 5.25 13.90
C PHE A 42 6.82 4.28 15.09
N PHE A 43 5.66 3.95 15.65
CA PHE A 43 5.53 2.96 16.72
C PHE A 43 6.01 1.58 16.29
N ALA A 44 5.64 1.12 15.08
CA ALA A 44 6.12 -0.13 14.53
C ALA A 44 7.66 -0.16 14.44
N CYS A 45 8.27 0.88 13.87
CA CYS A 45 9.73 1.00 13.81
C CYS A 45 10.38 1.05 15.20
N LEU A 46 9.76 1.70 16.19
CA LEU A 46 10.26 1.74 17.56
C LEU A 46 10.30 0.36 18.21
N THR A 47 9.30 -0.49 17.97
CA THR A 47 9.28 -1.85 18.57
C THR A 47 10.44 -2.73 18.12
N ASN A 48 11.01 -2.48 16.93
CA ASN A 48 12.09 -3.29 16.35
C ASN A 48 13.29 -2.45 15.87
N TRP A 49 13.55 -1.32 16.54
CA TRP A 49 14.47 -0.29 16.05
C TRP A 49 15.90 -0.79 15.81
N GLN A 50 16.39 -1.72 16.64
CA GLN A 50 17.73 -2.30 16.51
C GLN A 50 17.90 -3.06 15.19
N ASN A 51 16.95 -3.94 14.86
CA ASN A 51 16.97 -4.73 13.63
C ASN A 51 16.74 -3.84 12.40
N CYS A 52 15.88 -2.81 12.51
CA CYS A 52 15.70 -1.82 11.45
C CYS A 52 17.03 -1.08 11.16
N LEU A 53 17.75 -0.63 12.20
CA LEU A 53 19.04 0.05 12.01
C LEU A 53 20.11 -0.88 11.43
N GLN A 54 20.15 -2.14 11.83
CA GLN A 54 21.06 -3.12 11.25
C GLN A 54 20.79 -3.32 9.75
N LEU A 55 19.52 -3.42 9.35
CA LEU A 55 19.13 -3.56 7.95
C LEU A 55 19.51 -2.32 7.12
N ILE A 56 19.23 -1.12 7.64
CA ILE A 56 19.59 0.15 7.00
C ILE A 56 21.11 0.25 6.81
N LYS A 57 21.90 -0.15 7.81
CA LYS A 57 23.37 -0.14 7.72
C LYS A 57 23.92 -1.15 6.70
N LYS A 58 23.23 -2.29 6.56
CA LYS A 58 23.63 -3.36 5.64
C LYS A 58 23.29 -3.02 4.19
N ASP A 59 22.10 -2.46 3.95
CA ASP A 59 21.61 -2.18 2.60
C ASP A 59 21.98 -0.76 2.13
N LYS A 60 23.23 -0.62 1.69
CA LYS A 60 23.79 0.65 1.19
C LYS A 60 23.04 1.17 -0.04
N ILE A 61 22.42 0.29 -0.83
CA ILE A 61 21.68 0.67 -2.05
C ILE A 61 20.37 1.34 -1.66
N LEU A 62 19.65 0.76 -0.70
CA LEU A 62 18.43 1.40 -0.19
C LEU A 62 18.72 2.78 0.38
N VAL A 63 19.79 2.92 1.16
CA VAL A 63 20.20 4.21 1.72
C VAL A 63 20.59 5.21 0.64
N SER A 64 21.35 4.79 -0.38
CA SER A 64 21.75 5.69 -1.46
C SER A 64 20.56 6.17 -2.29
N LEU A 65 19.57 5.32 -2.55
CA LEU A 65 18.34 5.71 -3.24
C LEU A 65 17.50 6.70 -2.43
N VAL A 66 17.35 6.48 -1.12
CA VAL A 66 16.65 7.44 -0.26
C VAL A 66 17.39 8.77 -0.23
N LEU A 67 18.72 8.76 -0.08
CA LEU A 67 19.55 9.97 -0.12
C LEU A 67 19.43 10.69 -1.47
N LEU A 68 19.39 9.96 -2.59
CA LEU A 68 19.21 10.54 -3.91
C LEU A 68 17.87 11.29 -4.01
N VAL A 69 16.79 10.72 -3.47
CA VAL A 69 15.49 11.40 -3.41
C VAL A 69 15.53 12.61 -2.49
N LEU A 70 16.27 12.56 -1.37
CA LEU A 70 16.47 13.73 -0.52
C LEU A 70 17.20 14.85 -1.27
N LEU A 71 18.27 14.50 -2.00
CA LEU A 71 19.05 15.43 -2.81
C LEU A 71 18.27 15.98 -4.00
N SER A 72 17.24 15.27 -4.48
CA SER A 72 16.41 15.76 -5.58
C SER A 72 15.60 17.00 -5.23
N LEU A 73 15.50 17.38 -3.95
CA LEU A 73 14.95 18.68 -3.57
C LEU A 73 15.81 19.85 -4.03
N LEU A 74 17.13 19.67 -4.13
CA LEU A 74 18.06 20.74 -4.46
C LEU A 74 17.87 21.28 -5.89
N TRP A 75 17.35 20.45 -6.80
CA TRP A 75 17.04 20.84 -8.18
C TRP A 75 15.53 20.83 -8.47
N SER A 76 14.68 20.83 -7.44
CA SER A 76 13.23 20.77 -7.62
C SER A 76 12.67 22.16 -7.94
N VAL A 77 11.97 22.27 -9.08
CA VAL A 77 11.28 23.50 -9.51
C VAL A 77 10.10 23.84 -8.58
N HIS A 78 9.37 22.84 -8.08
CA HIS A 78 8.24 23.01 -7.18
C HIS A 78 8.50 22.30 -5.84
N ILE A 79 9.10 23.01 -4.89
CA ILE A 79 9.49 22.44 -3.59
C ILE A 79 8.30 21.88 -2.79
N PRO A 80 7.14 22.57 -2.66
CA PRO A 80 6.05 22.08 -1.80
C PRO A 80 5.52 20.71 -2.23
N SER A 81 5.27 20.51 -3.53
CA SER A 81 4.77 19.24 -4.04
C SER A 81 5.82 18.13 -3.93
N THR A 82 7.09 18.41 -4.21
CA THR A 82 8.18 17.44 -4.07
C THR A 82 8.37 16.98 -2.63
N VAL A 83 8.20 17.88 -1.66
CA VAL A 83 8.23 17.55 -0.22
C VAL A 83 7.11 16.58 0.15
N ASP A 84 5.90 16.74 -0.39
CA ASP A 84 4.79 15.82 -0.10
C ASP A 84 5.00 14.42 -0.68
N TYR A 85 5.57 14.33 -1.89
CA TYR A 85 5.98 13.03 -2.45
C TYR A 85 7.09 12.38 -1.60
N MET A 86 8.07 13.15 -1.17
CA MET A 86 9.15 12.67 -0.32
C MET A 86 8.65 12.16 1.03
N LYS A 87 7.75 12.91 1.69
CA LYS A 87 7.07 12.49 2.92
C LYS A 87 6.43 11.12 2.74
N GLY A 88 5.69 10.92 1.65
CA GLY A 88 5.06 9.65 1.30
C GLY A 88 6.08 8.52 1.08
N LEU A 89 7.17 8.80 0.35
CA LEU A 89 8.23 7.83 0.09
C LEU A 89 8.92 7.39 1.38
N VAL A 90 9.38 8.33 2.21
CA VAL A 90 10.06 8.04 3.48
C VAL A 90 9.19 7.15 4.37
N ARG A 91 7.88 7.44 4.42
CA ARG A 91 6.92 6.63 5.17
C ARG A 91 6.81 5.19 4.66
N ILE A 92 6.66 5.00 3.35
CA ILE A 92 6.55 3.66 2.75
C ILE A 92 7.85 2.88 2.93
N THR A 93 9.00 3.54 2.74
CA THR A 93 10.32 2.92 2.93
C THR A 93 10.54 2.52 4.39
N ALA A 94 10.18 3.36 5.36
CA ALA A 94 10.29 3.02 6.78
C ALA A 94 9.41 1.81 7.14
N LEU A 95 8.17 1.77 6.64
CA LEU A 95 7.28 0.62 6.82
C LEU A 95 7.85 -0.65 6.15
N ALA A 96 8.42 -0.53 4.94
CA ALA A 96 9.05 -1.64 4.25
C ALA A 96 10.27 -2.19 5.01
N VAL A 97 11.12 -1.32 5.55
CA VAL A 97 12.27 -1.70 6.41
C VAL A 97 11.80 -2.42 7.66
N TYR A 98 10.72 -1.95 8.30
CA TYR A 98 10.13 -2.65 9.44
C TYR A 98 9.59 -4.03 9.05
N LEU A 99 8.87 -4.13 7.94
CA LEU A 99 8.35 -5.43 7.47
C LEU A 99 9.50 -6.39 7.12
N ALA A 100 10.57 -5.89 6.52
CA ALA A 100 11.75 -6.66 6.17
C ALA A 100 12.56 -7.12 7.39
N SER A 101 12.61 -6.31 8.44
CA SER A 101 13.34 -6.65 9.67
C SER A 101 12.58 -7.62 10.58
N ARG A 102 11.25 -7.65 10.50
CA ARG A 102 10.40 -8.50 11.37
C ARG A 102 9.90 -9.77 10.70
N PHE A 103 9.56 -9.73 9.41
CA PHE A 103 8.89 -10.83 8.71
C PHE A 103 9.81 -11.47 7.68
N THR A 104 9.73 -12.80 7.61
CA THR A 104 10.37 -13.58 6.55
C THR A 104 9.73 -13.30 5.19
N ILE A 105 10.47 -13.56 4.09
CA ILE A 105 9.94 -13.37 2.73
C ILE A 105 8.62 -14.11 2.48
N ARG A 106 8.44 -15.29 3.10
CA ARG A 106 7.20 -16.07 3.01
C ARG A 106 6.03 -15.35 3.69
N GLN A 107 6.25 -14.82 4.89
CA GLN A 107 5.24 -14.04 5.62
C GLN A 107 4.90 -12.74 4.88
N GLN A 108 5.90 -12.05 4.33
CA GLN A 108 5.67 -10.84 3.52
C GLN A 108 4.77 -11.14 2.31
N LEU A 109 5.02 -12.24 1.59
CA LEU A 109 4.18 -12.65 0.46
C LEU A 109 2.74 -12.95 0.89
N ILE A 110 2.53 -13.56 2.05
CA ILE A 110 1.19 -13.82 2.58
C ILE A 110 0.47 -12.51 2.92
N LEU A 111 1.15 -11.57 3.55
CA LEU A 111 0.60 -10.24 3.86
C LEU A 111 0.22 -9.50 2.57
N VAL A 112 1.05 -9.55 1.53
CA VAL A 112 0.77 -8.94 0.22
C VAL A 112 -0.42 -9.61 -0.47
N ARG A 113 -0.52 -10.94 -0.43
CA ARG A 113 -1.68 -11.67 -0.99
C ARG A 113 -2.97 -11.27 -0.29
N ALA A 114 -2.95 -11.24 1.04
CA ALA A 114 -4.10 -10.86 1.85
C ALA A 114 -4.51 -9.41 1.59
N SER A 115 -3.57 -8.48 1.53
CA SER A 115 -3.86 -7.06 1.27
C SER A 115 -4.46 -6.84 -0.13
N LEU A 116 -3.94 -7.53 -1.15
CA LEU A 116 -4.45 -7.45 -2.52
C LEU A 116 -5.85 -8.07 -2.64
N LEU A 117 -6.11 -9.18 -1.94
CA LEU A 117 -7.45 -9.79 -1.91
C LEU A 117 -8.46 -8.85 -1.22
N ILE A 118 -8.10 -8.28 -0.07
CA ILE A 118 -8.95 -7.31 0.62
C ILE A 118 -9.23 -6.11 -0.29
N ALA A 119 -8.20 -5.55 -0.95
CA ALA A 119 -8.37 -4.45 -1.90
C ALA A 119 -9.30 -4.81 -3.07
N ALA A 120 -9.23 -6.04 -3.59
CA ALA A 120 -10.11 -6.54 -4.64
C ALA A 120 -11.57 -6.62 -4.17
N LEU A 121 -11.82 -7.25 -3.01
CA LEU A 121 -13.16 -7.40 -2.45
C LEU A 121 -13.80 -6.05 -2.13
N LEU A 122 -13.04 -5.15 -1.51
CA LEU A 122 -13.51 -3.78 -1.24
C LEU A 122 -13.78 -3.01 -2.52
N SER A 123 -12.98 -3.22 -3.58
CA SER A 123 -13.21 -2.58 -4.87
C SER A 123 -14.50 -3.05 -5.53
N LEU A 124 -14.78 -4.36 -5.48
CA LEU A 124 -16.04 -4.92 -5.96
C LEU A 124 -17.24 -4.41 -5.14
N LEU A 125 -17.11 -4.42 -3.82
CA LEU A 125 -18.14 -3.91 -2.91
C LEU A 125 -18.45 -2.43 -3.19
N MET A 126 -17.41 -1.61 -3.41
CA MET A 126 -17.59 -0.20 -3.77
C MET A 126 -18.36 -0.01 -5.08
N CYS A 127 -18.04 -0.79 -6.12
CA CYS A 127 -18.75 -0.69 -7.40
C CYS A 127 -20.23 -1.10 -7.30
N ILE A 128 -20.56 -2.05 -6.41
CA ILE A 128 -21.93 -2.57 -6.26
C ILE A 128 -22.76 -1.67 -5.34
N VAL A 129 -22.22 -1.31 -4.17
CA VAL A 129 -22.96 -0.55 -3.14
C VAL A 129 -23.02 0.94 -3.47
N PHE A 130 -21.96 1.48 -4.08
CA PHE A 130 -21.84 2.92 -4.38
C PHE A 130 -21.42 3.12 -5.83
N PRO A 131 -22.26 2.78 -6.83
CA PRO A 131 -21.90 2.85 -8.24
C PRO A 131 -21.44 4.25 -8.68
N ASP A 132 -22.02 5.31 -8.11
CA ASP A 132 -21.62 6.70 -8.36
C ASP A 132 -20.15 6.97 -8.00
N GLN A 133 -19.59 6.26 -7.02
CA GLN A 133 -18.20 6.41 -6.59
C GLN A 133 -17.29 5.30 -7.10
N GLY A 134 -17.79 4.07 -7.24
CA GLY A 134 -17.01 2.92 -7.68
C GLY A 134 -16.83 2.84 -9.20
N ILE A 135 -17.67 3.51 -9.98
CA ILE A 135 -17.56 3.57 -11.44
C ILE A 135 -16.98 4.92 -11.86
N GLN A 136 -15.94 4.88 -12.68
CA GLN A 136 -15.36 6.07 -13.27
C GLN A 136 -16.27 6.53 -14.42
N ILE A 137 -16.69 7.78 -14.37
CA ILE A 137 -17.42 8.45 -15.45
C ILE A 137 -16.43 9.41 -16.11
N SER A 138 -16.25 9.27 -17.43
CA SER A 138 -15.41 10.17 -18.21
C SER A 138 -16.22 10.68 -19.39
N TRP A 139 -16.27 12.00 -19.57
CA TRP A 139 -16.99 12.65 -20.68
C TRP A 139 -18.47 12.23 -20.80
N GLY A 140 -19.16 12.05 -19.67
CA GLY A 140 -20.57 11.65 -19.63
C GLY A 140 -20.83 10.16 -19.89
N ASN A 141 -19.79 9.36 -20.18
CA ASN A 141 -19.92 7.92 -20.40
C ASN A 141 -19.31 7.11 -19.24
N LEU A 142 -19.92 5.95 -18.96
CA LEU A 142 -19.40 4.97 -18.01
C LEU A 142 -18.09 4.38 -18.58
N ASP A 143 -16.97 4.80 -17.99
CA ASP A 143 -15.64 4.59 -18.55
C ASP A 143 -14.96 3.32 -17.96
N GLY A 144 -15.47 2.82 -16.84
CA GLY A 144 -15.11 1.53 -16.26
C GLY A 144 -15.12 1.50 -14.73
N TRP A 145 -14.97 0.31 -14.14
CA TRP A 145 -14.89 0.17 -12.69
C TRP A 145 -13.54 0.68 -12.18
N ARG A 146 -13.57 1.55 -11.15
CA ARG A 146 -12.37 2.02 -10.44
C ARG A 146 -12.30 1.50 -9.00
N GLY A 147 -13.43 1.12 -8.40
CA GLY A 147 -13.48 0.59 -7.04
C GLY A 147 -12.97 1.60 -6.00
N VAL A 148 -12.10 1.14 -5.10
CA VAL A 148 -11.45 2.01 -4.07
C VAL A 148 -10.32 2.86 -4.66
N PHE A 149 -9.87 2.57 -5.88
CA PHE A 149 -8.78 3.29 -6.52
C PHE A 149 -9.26 4.56 -7.23
N PHE A 150 -8.33 5.51 -7.42
CA PHE A 150 -8.63 6.78 -8.09
C PHE A 150 -9.04 6.61 -9.56
N HIS A 151 -8.49 5.61 -10.25
CA HIS A 151 -8.72 5.36 -11.68
C HIS A 151 -8.86 3.87 -12.00
N LYS A 152 -9.63 3.57 -13.05
CA LYS A 152 -9.83 2.21 -13.60
C LYS A 152 -8.50 1.49 -13.94
N ASN A 153 -7.53 2.24 -14.45
CA ASN A 153 -6.21 1.70 -14.83
C ASN A 153 -5.36 1.31 -13.61
N ILE A 154 -5.53 2.02 -12.49
CA ILE A 154 -4.84 1.68 -11.24
C ILE A 154 -5.43 0.38 -10.69
N LEU A 155 -6.76 0.28 -10.65
CA LEU A 155 -7.45 -0.96 -10.30
C LEU A 155 -6.96 -2.13 -11.16
N GLY A 156 -6.97 -1.98 -12.50
CA GLY A 156 -6.55 -3.01 -13.42
C GLY A 156 -5.10 -3.49 -13.18
N ARG A 157 -4.16 -2.56 -13.00
CA ARG A 157 -2.76 -2.88 -12.70
C ARG A 157 -2.62 -3.61 -11.36
N SER A 158 -3.33 -3.17 -10.33
CA SER A 158 -3.30 -3.81 -9.01
C SER A 158 -3.91 -5.21 -9.03
N MET A 159 -4.99 -5.43 -9.78
CA MET A 159 -5.62 -6.76 -9.93
C MET A 159 -4.75 -7.71 -10.75
N ALA A 160 -4.12 -7.23 -11.82
CA ALA A 160 -3.17 -8.02 -12.61
C ALA A 160 -1.94 -8.44 -11.78
N PHE A 161 -1.42 -7.52 -10.95
CA PHE A 161 -0.35 -7.85 -10.03
C PHE A 161 -0.81 -8.86 -8.97
N GLY A 162 -1.99 -8.65 -8.38
CA GLY A 162 -2.58 -9.57 -7.40
C GLY A 162 -2.79 -10.97 -7.94
N SER A 163 -3.38 -11.11 -9.12
CA SER A 163 -3.59 -12.43 -9.73
C SER A 163 -2.26 -13.15 -9.97
N GLY A 164 -1.23 -12.46 -10.42
CA GLY A 164 0.13 -13.02 -10.56
C GLY A 164 0.69 -13.55 -9.23
N VAL A 165 0.60 -12.75 -8.15
CA VAL A 165 1.09 -13.16 -6.82
C VAL A 165 0.31 -14.36 -6.26
N TRP A 166 -1.00 -14.42 -6.50
CA TRP A 166 -1.86 -15.54 -6.09
C TRP A 166 -1.59 -16.81 -6.90
N LEU A 167 -1.42 -16.70 -8.22
CA LEU A 167 -1.06 -17.82 -9.10
C LEU A 167 0.29 -18.43 -8.70
N LEU A 168 1.30 -17.61 -8.45
CA LEU A 168 2.60 -18.09 -7.95
C LEU A 168 2.46 -18.83 -6.61
N GLY A 169 1.59 -18.34 -5.73
CA GLY A 169 1.25 -19.03 -4.48
C GLY A 169 0.60 -20.39 -4.71
N ALA A 170 -0.35 -20.48 -5.65
CA ALA A 170 -1.05 -21.71 -5.98
C ALA A 170 -0.10 -22.76 -6.58
N ILE A 171 0.81 -22.36 -7.48
CA ILE A 171 1.83 -23.24 -8.08
C ILE A 171 2.77 -23.77 -6.99
N ASN A 172 3.25 -22.91 -6.10
CA ASN A 172 4.15 -23.32 -5.02
C ASN A 172 3.51 -24.35 -4.06
N ASN A 173 2.22 -24.18 -3.76
CA ASN A 173 1.48 -25.13 -2.92
C ASN A 173 1.26 -26.48 -3.64
N ARG A 174 1.03 -26.47 -4.95
CA ARG A 174 0.84 -27.69 -5.76
C ARG A 174 2.10 -28.56 -5.80
N ASN A 175 3.27 -27.94 -5.98
CA ASN A 175 4.55 -28.66 -5.97
C ASN A 175 4.88 -29.23 -4.58
N SER A 176 4.45 -28.54 -3.52
CA SER A 176 4.61 -29.04 -2.15
C SER A 176 3.68 -30.23 -1.85
N GLY A 177 2.51 -30.30 -2.48
CA GLY A 177 1.57 -31.43 -2.35
C GLY A 177 1.94 -32.67 -3.18
N ALA A 178 2.73 -32.51 -4.25
CA ALA A 178 3.23 -33.63 -5.05
C ALA A 178 4.40 -34.37 -4.38
N ILE A 179 5.08 -33.73 -3.44
CA ILE A 179 6.23 -34.27 -2.69
C ILE A 179 5.79 -34.53 -1.25
N GLY A 180 4.83 -35.45 -1.06
CA GLY A 180 4.48 -36.03 0.24
C GLY A 180 3.67 -35.15 1.19
N GLY A 181 2.36 -35.40 1.27
CA GLY A 181 1.62 -35.55 2.54
C GLY A 181 1.68 -34.49 3.65
N CYS A 182 2.24 -33.31 3.45
CA CYS A 182 2.30 -32.28 4.50
C CYS A 182 1.08 -31.34 4.43
N PRO A 183 0.36 -31.12 5.56
CA PRO A 183 -0.83 -30.28 5.59
C PRO A 183 -0.49 -28.84 5.18
N GLY A 184 -1.39 -28.22 4.42
CA GLY A 184 -1.16 -26.95 3.75
C GLY A 184 -0.77 -25.78 4.67
N PRO A 185 -0.30 -24.66 4.08
CA PRO A 185 0.33 -23.54 4.80
C PRO A 185 -0.60 -22.77 5.76
N LEU A 186 -1.89 -23.09 5.83
CA LEU A 186 -2.82 -22.47 6.77
C LEU A 186 -2.72 -23.06 8.20
N PHE A 187 -2.15 -24.26 8.37
CA PHE A 187 -2.16 -24.94 9.67
C PHE A 187 -0.94 -24.62 10.57
N TYR A 188 0.16 -24.11 10.02
CA TYR A 188 1.38 -23.84 10.78
C TYR A 188 1.36 -22.53 11.59
N TYR A 189 0.32 -21.71 11.46
CA TYR A 189 0.21 -20.42 12.16
C TYR A 189 -0.46 -20.51 13.55
N ALA A 190 -0.78 -21.71 14.03
CA ALA A 190 -1.53 -21.93 15.28
C ALA A 190 -0.68 -22.38 16.49
N LEU A 191 0.64 -22.19 16.48
CA LEU A 191 1.46 -22.47 17.66
C LEU A 191 2.26 -21.24 18.11
N PRO A 192 2.17 -20.85 19.40
CA PRO A 192 2.96 -19.77 19.96
C PRO A 192 4.40 -20.25 20.20
N TYR A 193 5.36 -19.40 19.85
CA TYR A 193 6.65 -19.33 20.52
C TYR A 193 6.73 -17.94 21.17
#